data_AF-A0A061JHC6-F1
#
_entry.id   AF-A0A061JHC6-F1
#
_cell.length_a   1.000
_cell.length_b   1.000
_cell.length_c   1.000
_cell.angle_alpha   90.00
_cell.angle_beta   90.00
_cell.angle_gamma   90.00
#
_symmetry.space_group_name_H-M   'P 1'
#
loop_
_entity.id
_entity.type
_entity.pdbx_description
1 polymer ?
#
loop_
_entity_poly.entity_id
_entity_poly.type
_entity_poly.pdbx_seq_one_letter_code
_entity_poly.pdbx_strand_id
1 'polypeptide(L)'
;MAKFLTNKERGELVILHRRAQDRKTADRIKAVLCADEGKSYREIAHVLLLDQKTISRQITEYKEKQKVTPTSGGWIWWPSLPLSKMRN
;
A
#
# COMPACT_ATOMS: atom_id res chain seq x y z
N MET A 1 -0.66 -15.28 -10.66
CA MET A 1 0.36 -14.25 -10.43
C MET A 1 -0.18 -12.91 -10.91
N ALA A 2 -0.77 -12.12 -10.02
CA ALA A 2 -1.32 -10.81 -10.39
C ALA A 2 -0.43 -9.73 -9.79
N LYS A 3 0.63 -9.36 -10.52
CA LYS A 3 1.36 -8.12 -10.24
C LYS A 3 0.48 -6.97 -10.72
N PHE A 4 -0.09 -6.22 -9.78
CA PHE A 4 -0.93 -5.06 -10.07
C PHE A 4 -0.19 -3.73 -9.88
N LEU A 5 1.05 -3.78 -9.37
CA LEU A 5 1.97 -2.64 -9.30
C LEU A 5 2.96 -2.67 -10.46
N THR A 6 3.27 -1.50 -11.00
CA THR A 6 4.43 -1.32 -11.87
C THR A 6 5.74 -1.29 -11.06
N ASN A 7 6.88 -1.55 -11.71
CA ASN A 7 8.19 -1.48 -11.06
C ASN A 7 8.46 -0.11 -10.44
N LYS A 8 7.95 0.96 -11.05
CA LYS A 8 8.07 2.33 -10.54
C LYS A 8 7.25 2.52 -9.26
N GLU A 9 5.97 2.14 -9.28
CA GLU A 9 5.10 2.25 -8.10
C GLU A 9 5.63 1.41 -6.92
N ARG A 10 6.13 0.21 -7.20
CA ARG A 10 6.80 -0.63 -6.21
C ARG A 10 8.01 0.09 -5.60
N GLY A 11 8.86 0.71 -6.43
CA GLY A 11 10.02 1.48 -5.95
C GLY A 11 9.62 2.66 -5.07
N GLU A 12 8.60 3.41 -5.47
CA GLU A 12 8.06 4.54 -4.71
C GLU A 12 7.50 4.09 -3.36
N LEU A 13 6.73 2.99 -3.31
CA LEU A 13 6.23 2.40 -2.08
C LEU A 13 7.37 1.99 -1.13
N VAL A 14 8.45 1.38 -1.64
CA VAL A 14 9.62 1.02 -0.81
C VAL A 14 10.28 2.26 -0.21
N ILE A 15 10.41 3.35 -0.98
CA ILE A 15 10.95 4.62 -0.47
C ILE A 15 10.02 5.21 0.60
N LEU A 16 8.71 5.21 0.35
CA LEU A 16 7.71 5.69 1.31
C LEU A 16 7.73 4.87 2.60
N HIS A 17 7.84 3.55 2.52
CA HIS A 17 7.97 2.68 3.70
C HIS A 17 9.21 3.04 4.54
N ARG A 18 10.35 3.30 3.90
CA ARG A 18 11.59 3.70 4.60
C ARG A 18 11.46 5.06 5.29
N ARG A 19 10.62 5.95 4.77
CA ARG A 19 10.38 7.30 5.32
C ARG A 19 9.17 7.35 6.26
N ALA A 20 8.36 6.29 6.33
CA ALA A 20 7.16 6.26 7.14
C ALA A 20 7.51 6.35 8.62
N GLN A 21 7.04 7.42 9.27
CA GLN A 21 7.21 7.59 10.72
C GLN A 21 6.13 6.85 11.51
N ASP A 22 4.96 6.66 10.91
CA ASP A 22 3.83 5.97 11.54
C ASP A 22 3.81 4.48 11.17
N ARG A 23 3.74 3.62 12.20
CA ARG A 23 3.72 2.17 12.04
C ARG A 23 2.54 1.69 11.19
N LYS A 24 1.36 2.29 11.32
CA LYS A 24 0.18 1.89 10.55
C LYS A 24 0.39 2.16 9.06
N THR A 25 1.03 3.28 8.73
CA THR A 25 1.38 3.62 7.34
C THR A 25 2.40 2.64 6.78
N ALA A 26 3.44 2.29 7.55
CA ALA A 26 4.42 1.29 7.14
C ALA A 26 3.77 -0.09 6.90
N ASP A 27 2.90 -0.54 7.81
CA ASP A 27 2.24 -1.84 7.70
C ASP A 27 1.25 -1.91 6.52
N ARG A 28 0.57 -0.80 6.20
CA ARG A 28 -0.25 -0.70 4.97
C ARG A 28 0.58 -0.85 3.70
N ILE A 29 1.73 -0.20 3.65
CA ILE A 29 2.63 -0.30 2.49
C ILE A 29 3.14 -1.74 2.34
N LYS A 30 3.55 -2.38 3.45
CA LYS A 30 3.96 -3.80 3.44
C LYS A 30 2.83 -4.71 2.95
N ALA A 31 1.60 -4.49 3.41
CA ALA A 31 0.46 -5.29 2.99
C ALA A 31 0.24 -5.22 1.47
N VAL A 32 0.35 -4.01 0.89
CA VAL A 32 0.24 -3.79 -0.56
C VAL A 32 1.38 -4.47 -1.32
N LEU A 33 2.63 -4.32 -0.86
CA LEU A 33 3.80 -4.94 -1.49
C LEU A 33 3.73 -6.47 -1.45
N CYS A 34 3.37 -7.07 -0.31
CA CYS A 34 3.23 -8.51 -0.19
C CYS A 34 2.06 -9.06 -1.04
N ALA A 35 0.97 -8.30 -1.15
CA ALA A 35 -0.14 -8.68 -2.03
C ALA A 35 0.26 -8.67 -3.51
N ASP A 36 1.08 -7.71 -3.93
CA ASP A 36 1.63 -7.66 -5.29
C ASP A 36 2.61 -8.82 -5.56
N GLU A 37 3.29 -9.31 -4.53
CA GLU A 37 4.11 -10.53 -4.59
C GLU A 37 3.29 -11.82 -4.67
N GLY A 38 1.96 -11.72 -4.53
CA GLY A 38 1.04 -12.86 -4.60
C GLY A 38 0.88 -13.60 -3.27
N LYS A 39 1.29 -13.00 -2.15
CA LYS A 39 1.04 -13.57 -0.81
C LYS A 39 -0.46 -13.54 -0.50
N SER A 40 -0.95 -14.59 0.16
CA SER A 40 -2.36 -14.65 0.56
C SER A 40 -2.64 -13.62 1.66
N TYR A 41 -3.86 -13.07 1.71
CA TYR A 41 -4.22 -12.09 2.75
C TYR A 41 -4.06 -12.67 4.17
N ARG A 42 -4.24 -13.98 4.33
CA ARG A 42 -4.04 -14.68 5.61
C ARG A 42 -2.56 -14.72 6.00
N GLU A 43 -1.67 -14.98 5.04
CA GLU A 43 -0.22 -14.97 5.27
C GLU A 43 0.28 -13.56 5.62
N ILE A 44 -0.18 -12.54 4.88
CA ILE A 44 0.13 -11.14 5.17
C ILE A 44 -0.35 -10.74 6.57
N ALA A 45 -1.59 -11.10 6.90
CA ALA A 45 -2.18 -10.85 8.21
C ALA A 45 -1.36 -11.49 9.34
N HIS A 46 -0.92 -12.75 9.14
CA HIS A 46 -0.08 -13.46 10.10
C HIS A 46 1.28 -12.77 10.29
N VAL A 47 1.97 -12.42 9.20
CA VAL A 47 3.30 -11.77 9.25
C VAL A 47 3.24 -10.37 9.88
N LEU A 48 2.19 -9.61 9.57
CA LEU A 48 2.02 -8.25 10.09
C LEU A 48 1.35 -8.19 11.46
N LEU A 49 0.94 -9.34 12.01
CA LEU A 49 0.17 -9.47 13.26
C LEU A 49 -1.11 -8.62 13.24
N LEU A 50 -1.83 -8.68 12.12
CA LEU A 50 -3.09 -7.97 11.89
C LEU A 50 -4.21 -8.95 11.56
N ASP A 51 -5.46 -8.48 11.62
CA ASP A 51 -6.60 -9.27 11.21
C ASP A 51 -6.71 -9.34 9.67
N GLN A 52 -7.13 -10.51 9.14
CA GLN A 52 -7.30 -10.72 7.70
C GLN A 52 -8.26 -9.72 7.06
N LYS A 53 -9.35 -9.35 7.76
CA LYS A 53 -10.32 -8.35 7.30
C LYS A 53 -9.67 -6.97 7.18
N THR A 54 -8.74 -6.65 8.08
CA THR A 54 -7.97 -5.40 8.05
C THR A 54 -7.08 -5.36 6.81
N ILE A 55 -6.35 -6.44 6.53
CA ILE A 55 -5.51 -6.55 5.32
C ILE A 55 -6.35 -6.46 4.05
N SER A 56 -7.46 -7.21 3.98
CA SER A 56 -8.37 -7.16 2.83
C SER A 56 -8.88 -5.74 2.58
N ARG A 57 -9.31 -5.05 3.64
CA ARG A 57 -9.78 -3.66 3.53
C ARG A 57 -8.68 -2.72 3.05
N GLN A 58 -7.47 -2.81 3.60
CA GLN A 58 -6.34 -1.95 3.21
C GLN A 58 -5.97 -2.14 1.73
N ILE A 59 -5.95 -3.39 1.25
CA ILE A 59 -5.63 -3.70 -0.15
C ILE A 59 -6.74 -3.20 -1.08
N THR A 60 -8.01 -3.39 -0.71
CA THR A 60 -9.14 -2.85 -1.49
C THR A 60 -9.10 -1.33 -1.53
N GLU A 61 -8.89 -0.66 -0.38
CA GLU A 61 -8.75 0.80 -0.30
C GLU A 61 -7.59 1.31 -1.17
N TYR A 62 -6.46 0.58 -1.22
CA TYR A 62 -5.34 0.91 -2.09
C TYR A 62 -5.68 0.69 -3.58
N LYS A 63 -6.37 -0.39 -3.94
CA LYS A 63 -6.77 -0.63 -5.33
C LYS A 63 -7.78 0.40 -5.85
N GLU A 64 -8.73 0.80 -5.02
CA GLU A 64 -9.79 1.74 -5.40
C GLU A 64 -9.32 3.20 -5.36
N LYS A 65 -8.52 3.57 -4.36
CA LYS A 65 -8.20 4.97 -4.05
C LYS A 65 -6.71 5.29 -4.11
N GLN A 66 -5.84 4.29 -4.27
CA GLN A 66 -4.38 4.40 -4.18
C GLN A 66 -3.93 5.11 -2.90
N LYS A 67 -4.69 4.94 -1.82
CA LYS A 67 -4.41 5.56 -0.53
C LYS A 67 -3.60 4.64 0.36
N VAL A 68 -2.52 5.17 0.91
CA VAL A 68 -1.70 4.51 1.94
C VAL A 68 -1.95 5.05 3.36
N THR A 69 -2.64 6.19 3.51
CA THR A 69 -2.92 6.84 4.80
C THR A 69 -4.42 6.89 5.17
N PRO A 70 -4.80 6.75 6.45
CA PRO A 70 -6.19 6.89 6.88
C PRO A 70 -6.54 8.38 6.95
N THR A 71 -7.63 8.77 6.31
CA THR A 71 -8.03 10.19 6.23
C THR A 71 -8.65 10.63 7.56
N SER A 72 -7.87 11.27 8.42
CA SER A 72 -8.33 12.08 9.57
C SER A 72 -7.18 13.03 9.97
N GLY A 73 -7.10 14.19 9.33
CA GLY A 73 -6.04 15.20 9.50
C GLY A 73 -4.94 15.11 8.44
N GLY A 74 -4.66 16.21 7.72
CA GLY A 74 -3.61 16.30 6.67
C GLY A 74 -2.23 15.82 7.17
N TRP A 75 -1.26 15.45 6.32
CA TRP A 75 -0.85 16.05 5.05
C TRP A 75 -0.57 14.98 3.98
N ILE A 76 -0.93 15.29 2.74
CA ILE A 76 -0.49 14.55 1.54
C ILE A 76 0.99 14.91 1.32
N TRP A 77 1.91 14.11 1.86
CA TRP A 77 3.24 13.98 1.26
C TRP A 77 3.16 12.90 0.20
N TRP A 78 2.80 13.34 -1.00
CA TRP A 78 2.97 12.59 -2.25
C TRP A 78 3.87 13.46 -3.14
N PRO A 79 4.80 12.93 -3.95
CA PRO A 79 4.88 13.38 -5.35
C PRO A 79 3.57 13.15 -6.17
N SER A 80 2.43 13.75 -5.77
CA SER A 80 1.02 13.49 -6.18
C SER A 80 0.75 12.66 -7.45
N LEU A 81 -0.07 11.60 -7.33
CA LEU A 81 -0.49 10.57 -8.31
C LEU A 81 0.58 9.58 -8.83
N PRO A 82 0.24 8.29 -9.08
CA PRO A 82 1.08 7.46 -9.92
C PRO A 82 0.89 7.97 -11.33
N LEU A 83 2.01 8.19 -12.02
CA LEU A 83 2.08 8.69 -13.40
C LEU A 83 1.24 7.88 -14.41
N SER A 84 0.73 6.71 -14.02
CA SER A 84 -0.27 5.93 -14.76
C SER A 84 -1.54 6.73 -15.11
N LYS A 85 -1.88 7.79 -14.36
CA LYS A 85 -3.03 8.68 -14.67
C LYS A 85 -2.65 10.08 -15.18
N MET A 86 -1.38 10.32 -15.50
CA MET A 86 -0.90 11.57 -16.14
C MET A 86 -0.77 11.46 -17.67
N ARG A 87 -1.30 10.41 -18.30
CA ARG A 87 -1.39 10.33 -19.75
C ARG A 87 -2.85 10.45 -20.19
N ASN A 88 -3.09 11.54 -20.94
CA ASN A 88 -4.29 11.85 -21.72
C ASN A 88 -4.70 10.69 -22.63
#